data_AF-A0A7C7LTE5-F1
#
_entry.id   AF-A0A7C7LTE5-F1
#
_cell.length_a   1.000
_cell.length_b   1.000
_cell.length_c   1.000
_cell.angle_alpha   90.00
_cell.angle_beta   90.00
_cell.angle_gamma   90.00
#
_symmetry.space_group_name_H-M   'P 1'
#
loop_
_entity.id
_entity.type
_entity.pdbx_description
1 polymer ?
#
loop_
_entity_poly.entity_id
_entity_poly.type
_entity_poly.pdbx_seq_one_letter_code
_entity_poly.pdbx_strand_id
1 'polypeptide(L)'
;MKTKYIFVTGGVLSGLGKGITAASIGRVLKARDISVNIQKLDQYLNVDAGTLNPAEHGETFVTYDGAETDLDLGHYERFLDIELDTNSSVMSGRVLRKVIEDERAGKYLGKTVQVVPHVTNAMQEYVANAAKGHQVHIAEIGGTVGDIEGLAWIEAIREFSNAVGRENCIFVHVVYVPYLGASGEFKTKPAQNAVRTLRSIGIFPDVLAVRSEAAAPPSIKAKLSIHTGVEESGIVLLPNAKSVYQVPRVLESSGTSDYILKKLKLKASKPDLKEWDKLIERATKQYTKKLSVGVIAKYMDNEDTYMSVFEALKSAAWANDIGISIEWINAETLTTKNKTTMLQSLDAIVVPGGFGERGIEGKIIAAHYAIDNNIPYLGLCLGMQIAVVAHARKHLKGSVASEEVDPQCDHPVIHLMEHQKTITHKGGTMRLGDYECVLAKNTHSRRLYGEKSIKERHRHRFEFNNAYREQLAEHGLVIAGASPDNQLVEIIELDKKLHPYFVATQFHPEFKSRPTRPHPLFYGLIQASKRKLH
;
A
#
# COMPACT_ATOMS: atom_id res chain seq x y z
N MET A 1 3.90 27.81 14.36
CA MET A 1 4.32 28.05 12.95
C MET A 1 3.13 27.71 12.06
N LYS A 2 2.86 28.48 11.00
CA LYS A 2 1.73 28.18 10.09
C LYS A 2 2.10 26.98 9.20
N THR A 3 1.23 25.98 9.14
CA THR A 3 1.42 24.80 8.27
C THR A 3 1.54 25.22 6.81
N LYS A 4 2.43 24.53 6.09
CA LYS A 4 2.67 24.71 4.65
C LYS A 4 2.02 23.58 3.88
N TYR A 5 1.61 23.86 2.65
CA TYR A 5 0.86 22.93 1.82
C TYR A 5 1.56 22.68 0.48
N ILE A 6 1.66 21.42 0.09
CA ILE A 6 2.18 20.99 -1.19
C ILE A 6 1.07 20.24 -1.90
N PHE A 7 0.51 20.83 -2.95
CA PHE A 7 -0.52 20.19 -3.77
C PHE A 7 0.13 19.52 -4.97
N VAL A 8 -0.04 18.21 -5.11
CA VAL A 8 0.53 17.42 -6.20
C VAL A 8 -0.58 17.03 -7.17
N THR A 9 -0.51 17.52 -8.39
CA THR A 9 -1.47 17.22 -9.47
C THR A 9 -0.76 16.53 -10.64
N GLY A 10 -1.49 15.88 -11.54
CA GLY A 10 -0.92 15.27 -12.75
C GLY A 10 -1.63 15.72 -14.02
N GLY A 11 -0.90 15.70 -15.13
CA GLY A 11 -1.43 15.98 -16.45
C GLY A 11 -0.94 14.97 -17.48
N VAL A 12 -1.45 15.08 -18.70
CA VAL A 12 -1.16 14.19 -19.84
C VAL A 12 -1.81 12.81 -19.72
N LEU A 13 -1.45 12.00 -18.72
CA LEU A 13 -2.00 10.65 -18.54
C LEU A 13 -1.95 10.20 -17.06
N SER A 14 -2.81 9.24 -16.68
CA SER A 14 -2.81 8.61 -15.36
C SER A 14 -1.65 7.62 -15.20
N GLY A 15 -1.27 7.27 -13.97
CA GLY A 15 -0.18 6.30 -13.73
C GLY A 15 1.25 6.84 -13.91
N LEU A 16 1.45 8.14 -14.08
CA LEU A 16 2.80 8.75 -14.23
C LEU A 16 3.69 8.69 -12.96
N GLY A 17 3.18 8.22 -11.83
CA GLY A 17 3.91 8.22 -10.55
C GLY A 17 3.74 9.52 -9.75
N LYS A 18 2.51 10.04 -9.68
CA LYS A 18 2.15 11.15 -8.78
C LYS A 18 2.44 10.80 -7.32
N GLY A 19 1.94 9.66 -6.85
CA GLY A 19 2.18 9.16 -5.49
C GLY A 19 3.65 8.99 -5.15
N ILE A 20 4.44 8.39 -6.04
CA ILE A 20 5.89 8.27 -5.86
C ILE A 20 6.57 9.65 -5.78
N THR A 21 6.14 10.62 -6.58
CA THR A 21 6.69 11.98 -6.53
C THR A 21 6.33 12.66 -5.21
N ALA A 22 5.07 12.58 -4.78
CA ALA A 22 4.59 13.15 -3.52
C ALA A 22 5.31 12.54 -2.31
N ALA A 23 5.37 11.21 -2.26
CA ALA A 23 6.09 10.44 -1.24
C ALA A 23 7.58 10.78 -1.20
N SER A 24 8.20 10.97 -2.36
CA SER A 24 9.63 11.32 -2.45
C SER A 24 9.92 12.74 -1.95
N ILE A 25 9.05 13.70 -2.24
CA ILE A 25 9.14 15.05 -1.65
C ILE A 25 9.05 14.95 -0.13
N GLY A 26 8.04 14.22 0.37
CA GLY A 26 7.89 14.04 1.81
C GLY A 26 9.08 13.34 2.47
N ARG A 27 9.69 12.34 1.84
CA ARG A 27 10.90 11.67 2.34
C ARG A 27 12.08 12.61 2.47
N VAL A 28 12.31 13.47 1.48
CA VAL A 28 13.41 14.45 1.52
C VAL A 28 13.16 15.51 2.59
N LEU A 29 11.91 15.94 2.79
CA LEU A 29 11.56 16.88 3.86
C LEU A 29 11.73 16.23 5.25
N LYS A 30 11.28 14.98 5.42
CA LYS A 30 11.48 14.22 6.68
C LYS A 30 12.96 14.02 7.00
N ALA A 31 13.80 13.79 5.98
CA ALA A 31 15.25 13.69 6.14
C ALA A 31 15.90 14.99 6.66
N ARG A 32 15.17 16.11 6.70
CA ARG A 32 15.59 17.42 7.23
C ARG A 32 14.87 17.78 8.54
N ASP A 33 14.34 16.78 9.24
CA ASP A 33 13.60 16.92 10.50
C ASP A 33 12.33 17.78 10.39
N ILE A 34 11.74 17.85 9.19
CA ILE A 34 10.45 18.52 8.99
C ILE A 34 9.33 17.50 9.23
N SER A 35 8.41 17.82 10.13
CA SER A 35 7.19 17.04 10.31
C SER A 35 6.29 17.15 9.07
N VAL A 36 6.01 16.01 8.45
CA VAL A 36 5.22 15.90 7.22
C VAL A 36 4.04 14.98 7.43
N ASN A 37 2.85 15.42 7.05
CA ASN A 37 1.73 14.53 6.73
C ASN A 37 1.49 14.48 5.22
N ILE A 38 0.86 13.41 4.76
CA ILE A 38 0.47 13.23 3.36
C ILE A 38 -0.92 12.63 3.26
N GLN A 39 -1.66 13.06 2.24
CA GLN A 39 -3.04 12.71 2.00
C GLN A 39 -3.28 12.47 0.51
N LYS A 40 -4.04 11.42 0.20
CA LYS A 40 -4.59 11.13 -1.12
C LYS A 40 -6.02 11.66 -1.21
N LEU A 41 -6.30 12.42 -2.27
CA LEU A 41 -7.62 12.94 -2.61
C LEU A 41 -8.08 12.28 -3.91
N ASP A 42 -8.93 11.26 -3.78
CA ASP A 42 -9.43 10.47 -4.90
C ASP A 42 -10.74 11.03 -5.45
N GLN A 43 -10.86 10.92 -6.78
CA GLN A 43 -11.97 11.50 -7.53
C GLN A 43 -13.17 10.55 -7.63
N TYR A 44 -12.98 9.28 -7.21
CA TYR A 44 -13.97 8.23 -7.26
C TYR A 44 -15.17 8.49 -6.34
N LEU A 45 -16.34 8.00 -6.76
CA LEU A 45 -17.60 8.14 -6.02
C LEU A 45 -17.78 7.11 -4.89
N ASN A 46 -16.85 6.16 -4.75
CA ASN A 46 -16.79 5.28 -3.58
C ASN A 46 -16.57 6.12 -2.31
N VAL A 47 -17.06 5.64 -1.18
CA VAL A 47 -16.86 6.29 0.13
C VAL A 47 -15.51 5.91 0.73
N ASP A 48 -15.05 4.70 0.43
CA ASP A 48 -13.79 4.07 0.81
C ASP A 48 -13.35 3.09 -0.27
N ALA A 49 -12.15 2.51 -0.13
CA ALA A 49 -11.62 1.54 -1.08
C ALA A 49 -12.14 0.10 -0.86
N GLY A 50 -12.95 -0.14 0.18
CA GLY A 50 -13.33 -1.49 0.60
C GLY A 50 -14.18 -2.24 -0.43
N THR A 51 -14.93 -1.48 -1.24
CA THR A 51 -15.81 -1.98 -2.31
C THR A 51 -15.18 -1.99 -3.70
N LEU A 52 -13.95 -1.48 -3.84
CA LEU A 52 -13.25 -1.49 -5.12
C LEU A 52 -12.78 -2.91 -5.47
N ASN A 53 -12.82 -3.23 -6.76
CA ASN A 53 -12.26 -4.48 -7.26
C ASN A 53 -10.72 -4.38 -7.29
N PRO A 54 -9.97 -5.21 -6.54
CA PRO A 54 -8.52 -5.10 -6.51
C PRO A 54 -7.84 -5.33 -7.85
N ALA A 55 -8.48 -6.05 -8.77
CA ALA A 55 -7.94 -6.27 -10.12
C ALA A 55 -7.91 -4.98 -10.96
N GLU A 56 -8.83 -4.04 -10.70
CA GLU A 56 -8.97 -2.80 -11.47
C GLU A 56 -8.18 -1.66 -10.83
N HIS A 57 -8.17 -1.59 -9.50
CA HIS A 57 -7.67 -0.44 -8.75
C HIS A 57 -6.46 -0.76 -7.85
N GLY A 58 -5.94 -2.00 -7.89
CA GLY A 58 -4.85 -2.44 -7.03
C GLY A 58 -5.31 -2.79 -5.61
N GLU A 59 -4.36 -3.04 -4.71
CA GLU A 59 -4.67 -3.45 -3.35
C GLU A 59 -5.49 -2.41 -2.56
N THR A 60 -6.42 -2.88 -1.73
CA THR A 60 -6.99 -2.06 -0.66
C THR A 60 -5.99 -2.01 0.49
N PHE A 61 -5.37 -0.86 0.72
CA PHE A 61 -4.50 -0.65 1.87
C PHE A 61 -5.34 -0.40 3.13
N VAL A 62 -4.82 -0.80 4.30
CA VAL A 62 -5.50 -0.61 5.59
C VAL A 62 -4.59 0.16 6.52
N THR A 63 -5.10 1.24 7.11
CA THR A 63 -4.40 2.06 8.12
C THR A 63 -4.55 1.47 9.52
N TYR A 64 -3.76 1.95 10.48
CA TYR A 64 -3.81 1.44 11.86
C TYR A 64 -5.19 1.69 12.54
N ASP A 65 -5.91 2.74 12.15
CA ASP A 65 -7.24 3.07 12.66
C ASP A 65 -8.38 2.41 11.86
N GLY A 66 -8.05 1.54 10.90
CA GLY A 66 -9.01 0.70 10.19
C GLY A 66 -9.65 1.32 8.96
N ALA A 67 -9.08 2.40 8.40
CA ALA A 67 -9.53 2.93 7.13
C ALA A 67 -9.13 1.99 5.99
N GLU A 68 -10.08 1.67 5.12
CA GLU A 68 -9.84 1.00 3.85
C GLU A 68 -9.55 2.04 2.77
N THR A 69 -8.31 2.08 2.27
CA THR A 69 -7.80 3.18 1.45
C THR A 69 -7.22 2.70 0.13
N ASP A 70 -6.99 3.66 -0.76
CA ASP A 70 -6.20 3.46 -1.98
C ASP A 70 -4.77 2.97 -1.65
N LEU A 71 -4.17 2.23 -2.59
CA LEU A 71 -2.83 1.65 -2.45
C LEU A 71 -1.73 2.69 -2.25
N ASP A 72 -1.93 3.93 -2.71
CA ASP A 72 -0.92 5.00 -2.60
C ASP A 72 -0.55 5.30 -1.16
N LEU A 73 -1.45 5.09 -0.19
CA LEU A 73 -1.12 5.22 1.23
C LEU A 73 -0.04 4.23 1.66
N GLY A 74 0.00 3.04 1.07
CA GLY A 74 1.10 2.11 1.27
C GLY A 74 2.42 2.68 0.78
N HIS A 75 2.46 3.35 -0.37
CA HIS A 75 3.67 4.04 -0.83
C HIS A 75 4.09 5.15 0.13
N TYR A 76 3.12 5.92 0.62
CA TYR A 76 3.38 7.01 1.54
C TYR A 76 3.99 6.51 2.85
N GLU A 77 3.38 5.50 3.48
CA GLU A 77 3.93 4.90 4.70
C GLU A 77 5.30 4.27 4.48
N ARG A 78 5.52 3.59 3.35
CA ARG A 78 6.83 3.00 3.00
C ARG A 78 7.93 4.05 2.84
N PHE A 79 7.62 5.19 2.23
CA PHE A 79 8.61 6.25 2.01
C PHE A 79 8.83 7.10 3.26
N LEU A 80 7.75 7.46 3.95
CA LEU A 80 7.81 8.34 5.10
C LEU A 80 8.15 7.60 6.38
N ASP A 81 7.91 6.29 6.49
CA ASP A 81 7.99 5.54 7.76
C ASP A 81 7.21 6.26 8.86
N ILE A 82 5.93 6.50 8.59
CA ILE A 82 4.91 7.00 9.53
C ILE A 82 3.67 6.14 9.36
N GLU A 83 2.80 6.14 10.38
CA GLU A 83 1.48 5.53 10.31
C GLU A 83 0.48 6.60 9.87
N LEU A 84 -0.24 6.35 8.78
CA LEU A 84 -1.31 7.23 8.30
C LEU A 84 -2.65 6.79 8.88
N ASP A 85 -3.64 7.67 8.82
CA ASP A 85 -4.97 7.44 9.38
C ASP A 85 -6.09 7.70 8.37
N THR A 86 -7.34 7.56 8.81
CA THR A 86 -8.56 7.80 8.02
C THR A 86 -8.61 9.17 7.34
N ASN A 87 -7.89 10.18 7.84
CA ASN A 87 -7.84 11.51 7.23
C ASN A 87 -6.86 11.58 6.05
N SER A 88 -5.94 10.63 5.92
CA SER A 88 -4.96 10.56 4.83
C SER A 88 -5.51 9.99 3.52
N SER A 89 -6.76 9.51 3.49
CA SER A 89 -7.45 9.10 2.27
C SER A 89 -8.86 9.67 2.23
N VAL A 90 -9.17 10.42 1.19
CA VAL A 90 -10.49 11.04 1.01
C VAL A 90 -10.95 10.82 -0.42
N MET A 91 -12.07 10.12 -0.59
CA MET A 91 -12.72 9.93 -1.88
C MET A 91 -13.87 10.92 -2.06
N SER A 92 -14.14 11.35 -3.30
CA SER A 92 -15.26 12.25 -3.62
C SER A 92 -16.59 11.74 -3.11
N GLY A 93 -16.84 10.42 -3.14
CA GLY A 93 -18.06 9.82 -2.58
C GLY A 93 -18.30 10.16 -1.11
N ARG A 94 -17.25 10.13 -0.29
CA ARG A 94 -17.29 10.49 1.13
C ARG A 94 -17.64 11.96 1.34
N VAL A 95 -17.09 12.84 0.50
CA VAL A 95 -17.40 14.28 0.55
C VAL A 95 -18.84 14.54 0.16
N LEU A 96 -19.29 13.99 -0.96
CA LEU A 96 -20.64 14.18 -1.48
C LEU A 96 -21.70 13.63 -0.52
N ARG A 97 -21.45 12.45 0.05
CA ARG A 97 -22.32 11.87 1.09
C ARG A 97 -22.47 12.81 2.27
N LYS A 98 -21.36 13.33 2.81
CA LYS A 98 -21.38 14.31 3.91
C LYS A 98 -22.19 15.55 3.56
N VAL A 99 -21.99 16.13 2.37
CA VAL A 99 -22.72 17.34 1.94
C VAL A 99 -24.22 17.08 1.84
N ILE A 100 -24.63 15.93 1.29
CA ILE A 100 -26.04 15.54 1.19
C ILE A 100 -26.64 15.30 2.59
N GLU A 101 -25.93 14.61 3.48
CA GLU A 101 -26.37 14.37 4.85
C GLU A 101 -26.51 15.68 5.65
N ASP A 102 -25.54 16.60 5.51
CA ASP A 102 -25.57 17.93 6.12
C ASP A 102 -26.75 18.77 5.62
N GLU A 103 -27.08 18.65 4.33
CA GLU A 103 -28.24 19.30 3.73
C GLU A 103 -29.55 18.74 4.28
N ARG A 104 -29.71 17.41 4.32
CA ARG A 104 -30.90 16.76 4.91
C ARG A 104 -31.06 17.04 6.40
N ALA A 105 -29.95 17.25 7.12
CA ALA A 105 -29.95 17.69 8.51
C ALA A 105 -30.27 19.18 8.71
N GLY A 106 -30.52 19.94 7.63
CA GLY A 106 -30.89 21.35 7.68
C GLY A 106 -29.73 22.31 7.95
N LYS A 107 -28.46 21.86 7.86
CA LYS A 107 -27.29 22.70 8.18
C LYS A 107 -27.11 23.91 7.26
N TYR A 108 -27.68 23.85 6.04
CA TYR A 108 -27.63 24.95 5.07
C TYR A 108 -28.84 25.90 5.14
N LEU A 109 -29.69 25.78 6.18
CA LEU A 109 -30.79 26.71 6.48
C LEU A 109 -31.77 26.92 5.31
N GLY A 110 -32.06 25.85 4.55
CA GLY A 110 -32.98 25.89 3.41
C GLY A 110 -32.45 26.61 2.17
N LYS A 111 -31.19 27.04 2.15
CA LYS A 111 -30.55 27.63 0.97
C LYS A 111 -30.14 26.55 -0.03
N THR A 112 -30.00 26.95 -1.30
CA THR A 112 -29.54 26.07 -2.38
C THR A 112 -28.13 25.55 -2.13
N VAL A 113 -27.96 24.24 -2.20
CA VAL A 113 -26.65 23.57 -2.10
C VAL A 113 -26.06 23.37 -3.50
N GLN A 114 -24.77 23.64 -3.65
CA GLN A 114 -24.05 23.73 -4.93
C GLN A 114 -22.63 23.19 -4.78
N VAL A 115 -21.98 22.82 -5.88
CA VAL A 115 -20.56 22.38 -5.87
C VAL A 115 -19.67 23.45 -5.26
N VAL A 116 -19.76 24.69 -5.76
CA VAL A 116 -19.12 25.86 -5.16
C VAL A 116 -20.21 26.68 -4.45
N PRO A 117 -20.09 26.99 -3.15
CA PRO A 117 -18.96 26.67 -2.28
C PRO A 117 -19.13 25.38 -1.46
N HIS A 118 -20.27 24.69 -1.49
CA HIS A 118 -20.59 23.69 -0.44
C HIS A 118 -19.72 22.43 -0.53
N VAL A 119 -19.54 21.87 -1.72
CA VAL A 119 -18.66 20.70 -1.92
C VAL A 119 -17.20 21.12 -1.79
N THR A 120 -16.79 22.25 -2.38
CA THR A 120 -15.40 22.72 -2.27
C THR A 120 -15.02 23.10 -0.84
N ASN A 121 -15.92 23.67 -0.04
CA ASN A 121 -15.69 23.91 1.39
C ASN A 121 -15.52 22.60 2.16
N ALA A 122 -16.37 21.59 1.92
CA ALA A 122 -16.20 20.29 2.56
C ALA A 122 -14.87 19.63 2.19
N MET A 123 -14.45 19.72 0.92
CA MET A 123 -13.12 19.28 0.46
C MET A 123 -11.98 20.00 1.19
N GLN A 124 -12.08 21.32 1.32
CA GLN A 124 -11.12 22.15 2.05
C GLN A 124 -11.03 21.79 3.53
N GLU A 125 -12.15 21.47 4.18
CA GLU A 125 -12.20 20.99 5.57
C GLU A 125 -11.38 19.69 5.75
N TYR A 126 -11.53 18.72 4.83
CA TYR A 126 -10.75 17.49 4.87
C TYR A 126 -9.24 17.75 4.72
N VAL A 127 -8.84 18.65 3.83
CA VAL A 127 -7.44 19.04 3.65
C VAL A 127 -6.89 19.73 4.90
N ALA A 128 -7.65 20.68 5.47
CA ALA A 128 -7.25 21.41 6.67
C ALA A 128 -7.14 20.48 7.89
N ASN A 129 -8.05 19.52 8.02
CA ASN A 129 -8.06 18.58 9.14
C ASN A 129 -6.86 17.64 9.11
N ALA A 130 -6.54 17.06 7.95
CA ALA A 130 -5.37 16.20 7.79
C ALA A 130 -4.05 16.96 8.02
N ALA A 131 -4.01 18.27 7.77
CA ALA A 131 -2.81 19.09 7.97
C ALA A 131 -2.48 19.43 9.44
N LYS A 132 -3.40 19.21 10.38
CA LYS A 132 -3.23 19.59 11.79
C LYS A 132 -2.02 18.90 12.41
N GLY A 133 -1.27 19.63 13.24
CA GLY A 133 -0.11 19.10 13.97
C GLY A 133 1.19 18.96 13.17
N HIS A 134 1.18 19.27 11.87
CA HIS A 134 2.35 19.10 10.99
C HIS A 134 2.85 20.43 10.42
N GLN A 135 4.16 20.52 10.16
CA GLN A 135 4.77 21.70 9.52
C GLN A 135 4.45 21.75 8.02
N VAL A 136 4.42 20.59 7.36
CA VAL A 136 4.09 20.46 5.94
C VAL A 136 3.00 19.41 5.77
N HIS A 137 1.97 19.74 4.99
CA HIS A 137 0.96 18.80 4.51
C HIS A 137 1.10 18.64 3.00
N ILE A 138 1.22 17.40 2.53
CA ILE A 138 1.24 17.06 1.10
C ILE A 138 -0.11 16.48 0.73
N ALA A 139 -0.81 17.08 -0.22
CA ALA A 139 -2.07 16.55 -0.73
C ALA A 139 -1.87 16.17 -2.20
N GLU A 140 -1.94 14.88 -2.50
CA GLU A 140 -1.99 14.38 -3.87
C GLU A 140 -3.44 14.36 -4.36
N ILE A 141 -3.69 15.01 -5.49
CA ILE A 141 -4.97 14.96 -6.18
C ILE A 141 -4.88 13.83 -7.21
N GLY A 142 -5.75 12.82 -7.06
CA GLY A 142 -5.93 11.71 -7.99
C GLY A 142 -6.34 12.16 -9.39
N GLY A 143 -6.58 11.22 -10.31
CA GLY A 143 -7.01 11.54 -11.68
C GLY A 143 -6.02 12.36 -12.51
N THR A 144 -6.51 12.96 -13.60
CA THR A 144 -5.73 13.82 -14.51
C THR A 144 -6.39 15.20 -14.62
N VAL A 145 -5.60 16.26 -14.56
CA VAL A 145 -6.10 17.63 -14.76
C VAL A 145 -6.66 17.77 -16.17
N GLY A 146 -7.94 18.17 -16.23
CA GLY A 146 -8.73 18.24 -17.47
C GLY A 146 -9.95 17.32 -17.43
N ASP A 147 -9.92 16.29 -16.59
CA ASP A 147 -11.05 15.37 -16.43
C ASP A 147 -12.15 15.97 -15.55
N ILE A 148 -13.40 15.65 -15.87
CA ILE A 148 -14.61 16.19 -15.20
C ILE A 148 -14.64 15.79 -13.72
N GLU A 149 -14.25 14.55 -13.41
CA GLU A 149 -14.24 13.99 -12.06
C GLU A 149 -13.37 14.79 -11.07
N GLY A 150 -12.33 15.48 -11.56
CA GLY A 150 -11.38 16.21 -10.72
C GLY A 150 -11.66 17.69 -10.53
N LEU A 151 -12.59 18.28 -11.28
CA LEU A 151 -12.76 19.74 -11.33
C LEU A 151 -13.05 20.34 -9.95
N ALA A 152 -13.89 19.69 -9.14
CA ALA A 152 -14.22 20.16 -7.79
C ALA A 152 -12.99 20.16 -6.86
N TRP A 153 -12.14 19.13 -6.93
CA TRP A 153 -10.91 19.08 -6.13
C TRP A 153 -9.91 20.16 -6.55
N ILE A 154 -9.77 20.39 -7.86
CA ILE A 154 -8.87 21.44 -8.37
C ILE A 154 -9.37 22.83 -7.95
N GLU A 155 -10.67 23.08 -8.02
CA GLU A 155 -11.26 24.33 -7.53
C GLU A 155 -11.06 24.49 -6.01
N ALA A 156 -11.28 23.42 -5.23
CA ALA A 156 -11.11 23.43 -3.79
C ALA A 156 -9.67 23.81 -3.37
N ILE A 157 -8.63 23.23 -3.99
CA ILE A 157 -7.24 23.59 -3.65
C ILE A 157 -6.86 25.00 -4.13
N ARG A 158 -7.50 25.50 -5.19
CA ARG A 158 -7.33 26.88 -5.66
C ARG A 158 -7.90 27.87 -4.64
N GLU A 159 -9.15 27.67 -4.22
CA GLU A 159 -9.80 28.46 -3.17
C GLU A 159 -9.02 28.38 -1.85
N PHE A 160 -8.62 27.16 -1.46
CA PHE A 160 -7.84 26.92 -0.25
C PHE A 160 -6.54 27.72 -0.23
N SER A 161 -5.80 27.72 -1.34
CA SER A 161 -4.51 28.42 -1.43
C SER A 161 -4.64 29.93 -1.20
N ASN A 162 -5.77 30.52 -1.58
CA ASN A 162 -6.07 31.92 -1.27
C ASN A 162 -6.42 32.09 0.22
N ALA A 163 -7.26 31.20 0.77
CA ALA A 163 -7.69 31.24 2.16
C ALA A 163 -6.52 31.10 3.15
N VAL A 164 -5.58 30.19 2.87
CA VAL A 164 -4.38 30.03 3.71
C VAL A 164 -3.22 30.94 3.32
N GLY A 165 -3.35 31.76 2.28
CA GLY A 165 -2.29 32.62 1.75
C GLY A 165 -1.34 31.87 0.82
N ARG A 166 -1.18 32.39 -0.40
CA ARG A 166 -0.46 31.74 -1.51
C ARG A 166 1.00 31.41 -1.20
N GLU A 167 1.64 32.18 -0.31
CA GLU A 167 3.03 31.97 0.15
C GLU A 167 3.19 30.77 1.11
N ASN A 168 2.08 30.18 1.56
CA ASN A 168 2.05 28.96 2.36
C ASN A 168 1.79 27.71 1.51
N CYS A 169 1.61 27.86 0.20
CA CYS A 169 1.31 26.78 -0.73
C CYS A 169 2.35 26.70 -1.82
N ILE A 170 2.61 25.49 -2.31
CA ILE A 170 3.20 25.26 -3.63
C ILE A 170 2.38 24.24 -4.41
N PHE A 171 2.36 24.38 -5.72
CA PHE A 171 1.75 23.44 -6.65
C PHE A 171 2.84 22.68 -7.42
N VAL A 172 2.87 21.37 -7.25
CA VAL A 172 3.71 20.43 -8.00
C VAL A 172 2.85 19.79 -9.07
N HIS A 173 3.23 19.93 -10.34
CA HIS A 173 2.51 19.31 -11.44
C HIS A 173 3.37 18.26 -12.13
N VAL A 174 2.92 17.01 -12.09
CA VAL A 174 3.57 15.86 -12.71
C VAL A 174 3.12 15.77 -14.17
N VAL A 175 4.08 15.77 -15.10
CA VAL A 175 3.82 15.78 -16.54
C VAL A 175 4.69 14.75 -17.25
N TYR A 176 4.28 14.35 -18.46
CA TYR A 176 5.02 13.40 -19.27
C TYR A 176 5.67 14.05 -20.50
N VAL A 177 6.92 13.68 -20.75
CA VAL A 177 7.68 14.02 -21.97
C VAL A 177 8.06 12.72 -22.66
N PRO A 178 7.30 12.29 -23.68
CA PRO A 178 7.60 11.06 -24.41
C PRO A 178 8.87 11.19 -25.25
N TYR A 179 9.57 10.08 -25.40
CA TYR A 179 10.64 9.90 -26.37
C TYR A 179 10.08 9.23 -27.62
N LEU A 180 10.15 9.90 -28.78
CA LEU A 180 9.69 9.30 -30.04
C LEU A 180 10.85 8.60 -30.73
N GLY A 181 10.88 7.27 -30.67
CA GLY A 181 11.96 6.47 -31.26
C GLY A 181 12.14 6.71 -32.76
N ALA A 182 11.06 6.94 -33.51
CA ALA A 182 11.09 7.20 -34.95
C ALA A 182 11.85 8.47 -35.33
N SER A 183 11.82 9.52 -34.49
CA SER A 183 12.52 10.79 -34.74
C SER A 183 13.70 11.04 -33.80
N GLY A 184 13.94 10.15 -32.84
CA GLY A 184 15.06 10.22 -31.90
C GLY A 184 15.00 11.42 -30.94
N GLU A 185 13.81 11.94 -30.61
CA GLU A 185 13.70 13.17 -29.84
C GLU A 185 12.63 13.12 -28.74
N PHE A 186 12.83 13.95 -27.72
CA PHE A 186 11.85 14.18 -26.66
C PHE A 186 10.84 15.26 -27.05
N LYS A 187 9.54 14.97 -26.87
CA LYS A 187 8.48 15.92 -27.19
C LYS A 187 7.95 16.62 -25.94
N THR A 188 8.26 17.90 -25.79
CA THR A 188 7.79 18.72 -24.66
C THR A 188 6.34 19.21 -24.82
N LYS A 189 5.72 19.05 -25.99
CA LYS A 189 4.40 19.61 -26.30
C LYS A 189 3.29 19.08 -25.38
N PRO A 190 3.22 17.77 -25.03
CA PRO A 190 2.23 17.26 -24.09
C PRO A 190 2.33 17.94 -22.72
N ALA A 191 3.54 18.05 -22.16
CA ALA A 191 3.78 18.76 -20.90
C ALA A 191 3.39 20.25 -20.97
N GLN A 192 3.67 20.94 -22.09
CA GLN A 192 3.25 22.34 -22.29
C GLN A 192 1.72 22.48 -22.27
N ASN A 193 1.01 21.57 -22.91
CA ASN A 193 -0.45 21.57 -22.94
C ASN A 193 -1.04 21.27 -21.56
N ALA A 194 -0.48 20.30 -20.83
CA ALA A 194 -0.90 19.99 -19.46
C ALA A 194 -0.79 21.21 -18.53
N VAL A 195 0.33 21.95 -18.59
CA VAL A 195 0.48 23.19 -17.81
C VAL A 195 -0.51 24.26 -18.24
N ARG A 196 -0.82 24.36 -19.54
CA ARG A 196 -1.85 25.29 -20.02
C ARG A 196 -3.23 24.95 -19.45
N THR A 197 -3.60 23.68 -19.42
CA THR A 197 -4.87 23.20 -18.84
C THR A 197 -4.97 23.52 -17.35
N LEU A 198 -3.90 23.29 -16.58
CA LEU A 198 -3.89 23.63 -15.16
C LEU A 198 -4.02 25.16 -14.93
N ARG A 199 -3.44 25.96 -15.82
CA ARG A 199 -3.55 27.43 -15.74
C ARG A 199 -4.90 27.98 -16.17
N SER A 200 -5.57 27.35 -17.13
CA SER A 200 -6.91 27.80 -17.54
C SER A 200 -7.94 27.70 -16.43
N ILE A 201 -7.67 26.88 -15.41
CA ILE A 201 -8.48 26.75 -14.19
C ILE A 201 -7.86 27.50 -12.99
N GLY A 202 -6.93 28.44 -13.24
CA GLY A 202 -6.44 29.38 -12.24
C GLY A 202 -5.29 28.90 -11.34
N ILE A 203 -4.70 27.73 -11.62
CA ILE A 203 -3.54 27.22 -10.87
C ILE A 203 -2.26 27.36 -11.69
N PHE A 204 -1.25 27.96 -11.08
CA PHE A 204 0.08 28.14 -11.67
C PHE A 204 1.08 27.25 -10.94
N PRO A 205 1.65 26.22 -11.59
CA PRO A 205 2.58 25.31 -10.94
C PRO A 205 3.88 26.02 -10.57
N ASP A 206 4.38 25.73 -9.36
CA ASP A 206 5.69 26.19 -8.87
C ASP A 206 6.80 25.21 -9.24
N VAL A 207 6.45 23.92 -9.31
CA VAL A 207 7.36 22.81 -9.62
C VAL A 207 6.76 21.95 -10.73
N LEU A 208 7.59 21.57 -11.72
CA LEU A 208 7.25 20.55 -12.71
C LEU A 208 8.09 19.29 -12.49
N ALA A 209 7.41 18.19 -12.22
CA ALA A 209 8.01 16.86 -12.15
C ALA A 209 7.83 16.18 -13.52
N VAL A 210 8.90 16.15 -14.31
CA VAL A 210 8.88 15.75 -15.72
C VAL A 210 9.27 14.29 -15.85
N ARG A 211 8.27 13.43 -16.04
CA ARG A 211 8.47 11.99 -16.28
C ARG A 211 8.89 11.74 -17.71
N SER A 212 9.81 10.80 -17.89
CA SER A 212 10.25 10.31 -19.20
C SER A 212 10.73 8.86 -19.12
N GLU A 213 10.68 8.13 -20.24
CA GLU A 213 11.22 6.76 -20.29
C GLU A 213 12.75 6.76 -20.24
N ALA A 214 13.38 7.70 -20.96
CA ALA A 214 14.82 7.84 -21.05
C ALA A 214 15.30 9.17 -20.45
N ALA A 215 16.60 9.28 -20.20
CA ALA A 215 17.22 10.50 -19.68
C ALA A 215 17.10 11.64 -20.71
N ALA A 216 16.26 12.63 -20.39
CA ALA A 216 16.09 13.82 -21.20
C ALA A 216 17.28 14.78 -21.04
N PRO A 217 17.77 15.43 -22.12
CA PRO A 217 18.88 16.36 -22.03
C PRO A 217 18.47 17.65 -21.27
N PRO A 218 19.42 18.38 -20.65
CA PRO A 218 19.13 19.61 -19.90
C PRO A 218 18.38 20.68 -20.73
N SER A 219 18.55 20.68 -22.05
CA SER A 219 17.83 21.59 -22.96
C SER A 219 16.30 21.45 -22.88
N ILE A 220 15.79 20.27 -22.50
CA ILE A 220 14.35 20.06 -22.27
C ILE A 220 13.85 20.90 -21.09
N LYS A 221 14.67 21.03 -20.05
CA LYS A 221 14.38 21.83 -18.86
C LYS A 221 14.26 23.31 -19.21
N ALA A 222 15.24 23.86 -19.92
CA ALA A 222 15.22 25.24 -20.42
C ALA A 222 14.03 25.52 -21.35
N LYS A 223 13.73 24.59 -22.28
CA LYS A 223 12.59 24.70 -23.19
C LYS A 223 11.26 24.70 -22.43
N LEU A 224 11.10 23.82 -21.45
CA LEU A 224 9.90 23.81 -20.61
C LEU A 224 9.78 25.10 -19.81
N SER A 225 10.87 25.60 -19.22
CA SER A 225 10.88 26.88 -18.48
C SER A 225 10.32 28.02 -19.33
N ILE A 226 10.82 28.21 -20.56
CA ILE A 226 10.35 29.27 -21.47
C ILE A 226 8.87 29.12 -21.82
N HIS A 227 8.43 27.91 -22.21
CA HIS A 227 7.06 27.71 -22.70
C HIS A 227 6.01 27.60 -21.60
N THR A 228 6.42 27.18 -20.41
CA THR A 228 5.52 27.00 -19.27
C THR A 228 5.66 28.13 -18.27
N GLY A 229 6.64 29.01 -18.34
CA GLY A 229 6.86 30.07 -17.35
C GLY A 229 7.16 29.57 -15.92
N VAL A 230 7.50 28.29 -15.76
CA VAL A 230 7.99 27.75 -14.48
C VAL A 230 9.49 27.97 -14.42
N GLU A 231 10.01 28.49 -13.30
CA GLU A 231 11.44 28.71 -13.12
C GLU A 231 12.22 27.41 -13.36
N GLU A 232 13.36 27.51 -14.03
CA GLU A 232 14.19 26.34 -14.32
C GLU A 232 14.56 25.57 -13.03
N SER A 233 14.86 26.27 -11.94
CA SER A 233 15.13 25.63 -10.64
C SER A 233 13.94 24.81 -10.08
N GLY A 234 12.71 25.11 -10.50
CA GLY A 234 11.50 24.36 -10.18
C GLY A 234 11.20 23.19 -11.12
N ILE A 235 12.01 22.93 -12.15
CA ILE A 235 11.79 21.82 -13.08
C ILE A 235 12.75 20.67 -12.75
N VAL A 236 12.21 19.48 -12.53
CA VAL A 236 12.99 18.26 -12.29
C VAL A 236 12.69 17.22 -13.35
N LEU A 237 13.75 16.64 -13.92
CA LEU A 237 13.66 15.53 -14.87
C LEU A 237 13.70 14.22 -14.09
N LEU A 238 12.71 13.38 -14.28
CA LEU A 238 12.50 12.12 -13.58
C LEU A 238 12.38 10.99 -14.62
N PRO A 239 13.51 10.54 -15.20
CA PRO A 239 13.48 9.37 -16.08
C PRO A 239 13.09 8.12 -15.30
N ASN A 240 12.74 7.05 -16.02
CA ASN A 240 12.52 5.75 -15.39
C ASN A 240 13.75 5.33 -14.57
N ALA A 241 13.52 5.09 -13.28
CA ALA A 241 14.52 4.64 -12.34
C ALA A 241 14.51 3.11 -12.26
N LYS A 242 15.65 2.49 -11.93
CA LYS A 242 15.73 1.04 -11.68
C LYS A 242 14.94 0.64 -10.44
N SER A 243 14.79 1.58 -9.50
CA SER A 243 13.95 1.44 -8.32
C SER A 243 13.29 2.78 -7.99
N VAL A 244 12.04 2.74 -7.56
CA VAL A 244 11.30 3.93 -7.07
C VAL A 244 12.04 4.63 -5.92
N TYR A 245 12.85 3.88 -5.15
CA TYR A 245 13.63 4.41 -4.03
C TYR A 245 14.76 5.35 -4.48
N GLN A 246 15.09 5.42 -5.78
CA GLN A 246 16.05 6.40 -6.29
C GLN A 246 15.46 7.82 -6.42
N VAL A 247 14.13 7.94 -6.54
CA VAL A 247 13.45 9.22 -6.82
C VAL A 247 13.72 10.30 -5.76
N PRO A 248 13.69 10.01 -4.43
CA PRO A 248 14.08 11.00 -3.41
C PRO A 248 15.48 11.56 -3.62
N ARG A 249 16.43 10.72 -4.06
CA ARG A 249 17.81 11.14 -4.30
C ARG A 249 17.94 12.02 -5.53
N VAL A 250 17.17 11.75 -6.58
CA VAL A 250 17.10 12.59 -7.78
C VAL A 250 16.54 13.97 -7.45
N LEU A 251 15.47 14.06 -6.64
CA LEU A 251 14.90 15.35 -6.21
C LEU A 251 15.89 16.18 -5.38
N GLU A 252 16.68 15.52 -4.53
CA GLU A 252 17.71 16.18 -3.73
C GLU A 252 18.87 16.65 -4.60
N SER A 253 19.42 15.79 -5.46
CA SER A 253 20.58 16.14 -6.29
C SER A 253 20.26 17.16 -7.38
N SER A 254 19.00 17.29 -7.80
CA SER A 254 18.54 18.33 -8.72
C SER A 254 18.33 19.70 -8.06
N GLY A 255 18.46 19.81 -6.73
CA GLY A 255 18.19 21.03 -5.96
C GLY A 255 16.71 21.37 -5.81
N THR A 256 15.80 20.44 -6.15
CA THR A 256 14.35 20.67 -6.11
C THR A 256 13.83 20.79 -4.69
N SER A 257 14.40 20.03 -3.75
CA SER A 257 14.10 20.14 -2.32
C SER A 257 14.44 21.52 -1.74
N ASP A 258 15.63 22.04 -2.04
CA ASP A 258 16.05 23.38 -1.59
C ASP A 258 15.17 24.47 -2.21
N TYR A 259 14.77 24.30 -3.48
CA TYR A 259 13.81 25.19 -4.13
C TYR A 259 12.44 25.20 -3.42
N ILE A 260 11.91 24.02 -3.06
CA ILE A 260 10.67 23.89 -2.29
C ILE A 260 10.77 24.60 -0.94
N LEU A 261 11.88 24.40 -0.20
CA LEU A 261 12.11 25.07 1.08
C LEU A 261 12.14 26.60 0.93
N LYS A 262 12.83 27.09 -0.10
CA LYS A 262 12.91 28.53 -0.41
C LYS A 262 11.53 29.11 -0.71
N LYS A 263 10.73 28.47 -1.57
CA LYS A 263 9.37 28.93 -1.92
C LYS A 263 8.44 28.95 -0.71
N LEU A 264 8.51 27.94 0.15
CA LEU A 264 7.69 27.85 1.38
C LEU A 264 8.25 28.65 2.56
N LYS A 265 9.42 29.30 2.40
CA LYS A 265 10.14 30.03 3.44
C LYS A 265 10.43 29.16 4.68
N LEU A 266 10.75 27.89 4.44
CA LEU A 266 11.13 26.93 5.48
C LEU A 266 12.64 26.96 5.69
N LYS A 267 13.06 27.00 6.96
CA LYS A 267 14.46 26.83 7.35
C LYS A 267 14.66 25.38 7.77
N ALA A 268 15.62 24.70 7.17
CA ALA A 268 15.90 23.30 7.47
C ALA A 268 17.39 23.00 7.27
N SER A 269 17.84 21.92 7.91
CA SER A 269 19.19 21.37 7.75
C SER A 269 19.36 20.73 6.35
N LYS A 270 20.60 20.30 6.06
CA LYS A 270 20.85 19.36 4.95
C LYS A 270 20.20 18.02 5.29
N PRO A 271 19.68 17.27 4.29
CA PRO A 271 18.98 16.03 4.57
C PRO A 271 19.97 14.92 4.94
N ASP A 272 19.63 14.12 5.94
CA ASP A 272 20.30 12.85 6.18
C ASP A 272 19.62 11.72 5.40
N LEU A 273 20.27 11.30 4.32
CA LEU A 273 19.82 10.22 3.44
C LEU A 273 20.70 8.97 3.52
N LYS A 274 21.58 8.83 4.53
CA LYS A 274 22.53 7.71 4.60
C LYS A 274 21.86 6.33 4.60
N GLU A 275 20.79 6.18 5.38
CA GLU A 275 20.01 4.93 5.39
C GLU A 275 19.31 4.67 4.05
N TRP A 276 18.82 5.74 3.42
CA TRP A 276 18.14 5.68 2.13
C TRP A 276 19.11 5.33 0.99
N ASP A 277 20.33 5.87 1.03
CA ASP A 277 21.39 5.53 0.08
C ASP A 277 21.76 4.03 0.19
N LYS A 278 21.82 3.47 1.39
CA LYS A 278 22.01 2.01 1.60
C LYS A 278 20.84 1.19 1.05
N LEU A 279 19.60 1.67 1.20
CA LEU A 279 18.43 1.03 0.60
C LEU A 279 18.55 1.00 -0.93
N ILE A 280 18.90 2.14 -1.56
CA ILE A 280 19.10 2.21 -3.01
C ILE A 280 20.17 1.22 -3.47
N GLU A 281 21.29 1.15 -2.74
CA GLU A 281 22.37 0.19 -3.02
C GLU A 281 21.82 -1.24 -3.01
N ARG A 282 21.13 -1.65 -1.95
CA ARG A 282 20.54 -3.00 -1.85
C ARG A 282 19.48 -3.27 -2.92
N ALA A 283 18.64 -2.28 -3.24
CA ALA A 283 17.56 -2.43 -4.21
C ALA A 283 18.05 -2.52 -5.66
N THR A 284 19.24 -1.99 -5.95
CA THR A 284 19.82 -1.98 -7.30
C THR A 284 21.00 -2.92 -7.47
N LYS A 285 21.49 -3.52 -6.37
CA LYS A 285 22.56 -4.53 -6.35
C LYS A 285 22.18 -5.76 -7.17
N GLN A 286 23.16 -6.29 -7.90
CA GLN A 286 23.07 -7.62 -8.50
C GLN A 286 23.52 -8.66 -7.49
N TYR A 287 22.62 -9.58 -7.15
CA TYR A 287 22.89 -10.66 -6.20
C TYR A 287 23.32 -11.93 -6.92
N THR A 288 24.35 -12.59 -6.40
CA THR A 288 24.87 -13.87 -6.94
C THR A 288 23.97 -15.04 -6.60
N LYS A 289 23.37 -15.04 -5.40
CA LYS A 289 22.34 -15.99 -4.98
C LYS A 289 20.97 -15.34 -5.06
N LYS A 290 19.98 -16.08 -5.57
CA LYS A 290 18.58 -15.67 -5.64
C LYS A 290 17.70 -16.75 -5.03
N LEU A 291 16.68 -16.34 -4.29
CA LEU A 291 15.59 -17.21 -3.85
C LEU A 291 14.41 -17.10 -4.80
N SER A 292 13.80 -18.22 -5.17
CA SER A 292 12.50 -18.23 -5.83
C SER A 292 11.38 -18.33 -4.78
N VAL A 293 10.48 -17.35 -4.77
CA VAL A 293 9.33 -17.31 -3.87
C VAL A 293 8.05 -17.31 -4.68
N GLY A 294 7.23 -18.34 -4.52
CA GLY A 294 5.93 -18.43 -5.18
C GLY A 294 4.87 -17.68 -4.39
N VAL A 295 4.20 -16.73 -5.05
CA VAL A 295 3.02 -16.04 -4.52
C VAL A 295 1.78 -16.64 -5.18
N ILE A 296 0.96 -17.33 -4.38
CA ILE A 296 -0.22 -18.03 -4.88
C ILE A 296 -1.39 -17.06 -5.03
N ALA A 297 -1.45 -16.41 -6.19
CA ALA A 297 -2.30 -15.28 -6.48
C ALA A 297 -3.64 -15.71 -7.09
N LYS A 298 -4.72 -15.03 -6.68
CA LYS A 298 -6.03 -15.14 -7.33
C LYS A 298 -6.13 -14.22 -8.57
N TYR A 299 -5.42 -13.10 -8.54
CA TYR A 299 -5.47 -12.05 -9.56
C TYR A 299 -4.12 -12.01 -10.24
N MET A 300 -4.09 -12.12 -11.57
CA MET A 300 -2.84 -12.23 -12.35
C MET A 300 -2.58 -11.01 -13.24
N ASP A 301 -3.60 -10.16 -13.43
CA ASP A 301 -3.59 -9.14 -14.49
C ASP A 301 -2.93 -7.83 -14.05
N ASN A 302 -2.81 -7.59 -12.74
CA ASN A 302 -2.28 -6.35 -12.20
C ASN A 302 -1.37 -6.57 -10.98
N GLU A 303 -0.09 -6.20 -11.11
CA GLU A 303 0.92 -6.24 -10.05
C GLU A 303 0.52 -5.46 -8.79
N ASP A 304 -0.27 -4.40 -8.96
CA ASP A 304 -0.68 -3.54 -7.87
C ASP A 304 -1.62 -4.25 -6.88
N THR A 305 -2.23 -5.37 -7.27
CA THR A 305 -3.14 -6.16 -6.42
C THR A 305 -2.49 -6.71 -5.16
N TYR A 306 -1.17 -6.94 -5.19
CA TYR A 306 -0.40 -7.47 -4.07
C TYR A 306 0.87 -6.66 -3.81
N MET A 307 0.83 -5.35 -4.12
CA MET A 307 1.99 -4.45 -4.07
C MET A 307 2.69 -4.50 -2.71
N SER A 308 1.96 -4.42 -1.60
CA SER A 308 2.54 -4.48 -0.26
C SER A 308 3.21 -5.82 0.03
N VAL A 309 2.67 -6.93 -0.46
CA VAL A 309 3.28 -8.27 -0.31
C VAL A 309 4.61 -8.32 -1.07
N PHE A 310 4.66 -7.82 -2.30
CA PHE A 310 5.91 -7.80 -3.08
C PHE A 310 6.95 -6.88 -2.47
N GLU A 311 6.56 -5.69 -2.01
CA GLU A 311 7.48 -4.77 -1.34
C GLU A 311 7.98 -5.35 -0.01
N ALA A 312 7.15 -6.07 0.76
CA ALA A 312 7.58 -6.75 1.97
C ALA A 312 8.59 -7.88 1.68
N LEU A 313 8.35 -8.68 0.64
CA LEU A 313 9.27 -9.73 0.17
C LEU A 313 10.61 -9.15 -0.30
N LYS A 314 10.58 -8.10 -1.14
CA LYS A 314 11.80 -7.41 -1.60
C LYS A 314 12.59 -6.83 -0.43
N SER A 315 11.92 -6.14 0.50
CA SER A 315 12.53 -5.54 1.68
C SER A 315 13.20 -6.60 2.57
N ALA A 316 12.51 -7.73 2.80
CA ALA A 316 13.04 -8.84 3.57
C ALA A 316 14.25 -9.51 2.89
N ALA A 317 14.22 -9.65 1.55
CA ALA A 317 15.34 -10.18 0.77
C ALA A 317 16.57 -9.27 0.84
N TRP A 318 16.38 -7.96 0.64
CA TRP A 318 17.45 -6.96 0.74
C TRP A 318 18.09 -6.90 2.13
N ALA A 319 17.29 -6.97 3.19
CA ALA A 319 17.81 -7.02 4.55
C ALA A 319 18.55 -8.31 4.88
N ASN A 320 18.26 -9.39 4.14
CA ASN A 320 19.02 -10.63 4.18
C ASN A 320 20.22 -10.63 3.22
N ASP A 321 20.49 -9.56 2.47
CA ASP A 321 21.54 -9.55 1.44
C ASP A 321 21.41 -10.70 0.42
N ILE A 322 20.20 -10.95 -0.07
CA ILE A 322 19.93 -11.96 -1.10
C ILE A 322 19.01 -11.42 -2.19
N GLY A 323 19.19 -11.91 -3.42
CA GLY A 323 18.28 -11.62 -4.50
C GLY A 323 16.98 -12.41 -4.36
N ILE A 324 15.90 -11.91 -4.94
CA ILE A 324 14.61 -12.58 -4.94
C ILE A 324 14.04 -12.61 -6.36
N SER A 325 13.47 -13.75 -6.73
CA SER A 325 12.58 -13.92 -7.88
C SER A 325 11.20 -14.23 -7.32
N ILE A 326 10.22 -13.37 -7.63
CA ILE A 326 8.84 -13.57 -7.18
C ILE A 326 8.09 -14.24 -8.33
N GLU A 327 7.72 -15.50 -8.15
CA GLU A 327 6.97 -16.27 -9.13
C GLU A 327 5.48 -16.14 -8.83
N TRP A 328 4.74 -15.56 -9.77
CA TRP A 328 3.30 -15.44 -9.68
C TRP A 328 2.62 -16.71 -10.15
N ILE A 329 1.89 -17.34 -9.24
CA ILE A 329 1.26 -18.64 -9.50
C ILE A 329 -0.24 -18.48 -9.40
N ASN A 330 -0.92 -18.70 -10.52
CA ASN A 330 -2.37 -18.59 -10.58
C ASN A 330 -3.03 -19.72 -9.77
N ALA A 331 -3.72 -19.33 -8.70
CA ALA A 331 -4.40 -20.25 -7.80
C ALA A 331 -5.55 -21.02 -8.47
N GLU A 332 -6.15 -20.50 -9.55
CA GLU A 332 -7.26 -21.17 -10.24
C GLU A 332 -6.78 -22.29 -11.18
N THR A 333 -5.54 -22.22 -11.65
CA THR A 333 -4.96 -23.24 -12.54
C THR A 333 -4.11 -24.27 -11.81
N LEU A 334 -3.83 -24.03 -10.53
CA LEU A 334 -3.07 -24.94 -9.68
C LEU A 334 -3.96 -26.11 -9.22
N THR A 335 -3.58 -27.32 -9.61
CA THR A 335 -4.32 -28.57 -9.38
C THR A 335 -3.41 -29.65 -8.78
N THR A 336 -4.01 -30.73 -8.26
CA THR A 336 -3.25 -31.87 -7.74
C THR A 336 -2.36 -32.54 -8.80
N LYS A 337 -2.70 -32.41 -10.09
CA LYS A 337 -1.98 -33.01 -11.22
C LYS A 337 -0.72 -32.22 -11.60
N ASN A 338 -0.74 -30.89 -11.51
CA ASN A 338 0.37 -30.03 -11.94
C ASN A 338 1.15 -29.39 -10.76
N LYS A 339 0.73 -29.59 -9.51
CA LYS A 339 1.37 -28.99 -8.32
C LYS A 339 2.88 -29.19 -8.26
N THR A 340 3.36 -30.39 -8.57
CA THR A 340 4.81 -30.68 -8.53
C THR A 340 5.56 -29.84 -9.55
N THR A 341 5.08 -29.81 -10.80
CA THR A 341 5.70 -29.01 -11.86
C THR A 341 5.71 -27.52 -11.53
N MET A 342 4.65 -27.01 -10.90
CA MET A 342 4.51 -25.59 -10.61
C MET A 342 5.21 -25.13 -9.33
N LEU A 343 5.45 -26.03 -8.36
CA LEU A 343 5.90 -25.65 -7.01
C LEU A 343 7.28 -26.22 -6.62
N GLN A 344 7.81 -27.23 -7.32
CA GLN A 344 9.05 -27.91 -6.91
C GLN A 344 10.30 -27.02 -6.94
N SER A 345 10.32 -25.97 -7.78
CA SER A 345 11.44 -25.03 -7.92
C SER A 345 11.45 -23.93 -6.87
N LEU A 346 10.43 -23.85 -6.01
CA LEU A 346 10.25 -22.76 -5.07
C LEU A 346 11.03 -23.00 -3.77
N ASP A 347 11.69 -21.95 -3.28
CA ASP A 347 12.36 -21.93 -1.99
C ASP A 347 11.43 -21.50 -0.84
N ALA A 348 10.32 -20.83 -1.18
CA ALA A 348 9.26 -20.44 -0.25
C ALA A 348 7.92 -20.27 -0.97
N ILE A 349 6.84 -20.41 -0.22
CA ILE A 349 5.47 -20.16 -0.67
C ILE A 349 4.83 -19.09 0.21
N VAL A 350 4.23 -18.08 -0.42
CA VAL A 350 3.38 -17.09 0.23
C VAL A 350 1.96 -17.23 -0.30
N VAL A 351 1.00 -17.36 0.61
CA VAL A 351 -0.42 -17.34 0.27
C VAL A 351 -1.02 -16.03 0.78
N PRO A 352 -1.24 -15.04 -0.10
CA PRO A 352 -1.82 -13.76 0.28
C PRO A 352 -3.32 -13.86 0.56
N GLY A 353 -3.90 -12.74 0.98
CA GLY A 353 -5.34 -12.54 1.06
C GLY A 353 -6.07 -12.79 -0.27
N GLY A 354 -7.40 -12.82 -0.22
CA GLY A 354 -8.24 -12.90 -1.42
C GLY A 354 -9.70 -13.08 -1.04
N PHE A 355 -10.56 -12.11 -1.39
CA PHE A 355 -11.97 -12.20 -1.07
C PHE A 355 -12.73 -13.16 -2.00
N GLY A 356 -13.65 -13.94 -1.45
CA GLY A 356 -14.54 -14.85 -2.19
C GLY A 356 -13.93 -16.21 -2.53
N GLU A 357 -14.73 -17.10 -3.12
CA GLU A 357 -14.46 -18.54 -3.24
C GLU A 357 -13.44 -18.93 -4.32
N ARG A 358 -13.20 -18.05 -5.30
CA ARG A 358 -12.31 -18.32 -6.44
C ARG A 358 -10.85 -18.55 -5.99
N GLY A 359 -10.23 -19.61 -6.52
CA GLY A 359 -8.82 -19.93 -6.28
C GLY A 359 -8.51 -20.53 -4.91
N ILE A 360 -9.52 -20.78 -4.07
CA ILE A 360 -9.33 -21.35 -2.73
C ILE A 360 -8.66 -22.72 -2.78
N GLU A 361 -9.13 -23.62 -3.65
CA GLU A 361 -8.61 -24.99 -3.69
C GLU A 361 -7.15 -25.05 -4.15
N GLY A 362 -6.74 -24.21 -5.11
CA GLY A 362 -5.33 -24.11 -5.49
C GLY A 362 -4.45 -23.59 -4.36
N LYS A 363 -4.95 -22.62 -3.56
CA LYS A 363 -4.24 -22.16 -2.34
C LYS A 363 -4.09 -23.29 -1.32
N ILE A 364 -5.13 -24.11 -1.12
CA ILE A 364 -5.09 -25.29 -0.23
C ILE A 364 -4.06 -26.32 -0.74
N ILE A 365 -4.04 -26.58 -2.05
CA ILE A 365 -3.06 -27.46 -2.69
C ILE A 365 -1.63 -26.97 -2.46
N ALA A 366 -1.38 -25.67 -2.59
CA ALA A 366 -0.06 -25.09 -2.33
C ALA A 366 0.35 -25.22 -0.85
N ALA A 367 -0.57 -24.98 0.09
CA ALA A 367 -0.31 -25.16 1.52
C ALA A 367 -0.02 -26.63 1.87
N HIS A 368 -0.77 -27.59 1.32
CA HIS A 368 -0.46 -29.02 1.46
C HIS A 368 0.91 -29.35 0.90
N TYR A 369 1.23 -28.86 -0.30
CA TYR A 369 2.53 -29.10 -0.92
C TYR A 369 3.68 -28.54 -0.07
N ALA A 370 3.50 -27.38 0.54
CA ALA A 370 4.46 -26.80 1.46
C ALA A 370 4.71 -27.72 2.66
N ILE A 371 3.64 -28.20 3.31
CA ILE A 371 3.70 -29.13 4.44
C ILE A 371 4.41 -30.43 4.05
N ASP A 372 4.01 -31.04 2.94
CA ASP A 372 4.51 -32.35 2.51
C ASP A 372 6.00 -32.32 2.11
N ASN A 373 6.49 -31.19 1.63
CA ASN A 373 7.85 -31.04 1.10
C ASN A 373 8.75 -30.13 1.95
N ASN A 374 8.32 -29.77 3.15
CA ASN A 374 9.05 -28.88 4.06
C ASN A 374 9.50 -27.57 3.39
N ILE A 375 8.62 -26.94 2.62
CA ILE A 375 8.88 -25.67 1.95
C ILE A 375 8.40 -24.53 2.86
N PRO A 376 9.29 -23.60 3.27
CA PRO A 376 8.91 -22.44 4.07
C PRO A 376 7.64 -21.75 3.56
N TYR A 377 6.68 -21.54 4.46
CA TYR A 377 5.34 -21.06 4.15
C TYR A 377 5.00 -19.84 4.99
N LEU A 378 4.42 -18.82 4.35
CA LEU A 378 3.80 -17.68 5.00
C LEU A 378 2.37 -17.46 4.47
N GLY A 379 1.37 -17.64 5.34
CA GLY A 379 -0.04 -17.35 5.03
C GLY A 379 -0.49 -16.00 5.60
N LEU A 380 -1.17 -15.18 4.80
CA LEU A 380 -1.62 -13.83 5.18
C LEU A 380 -3.15 -13.75 5.13
N CYS A 381 -3.80 -13.42 6.23
CA CYS A 381 -5.26 -13.33 6.37
C CYS A 381 -5.96 -14.61 5.89
N LEU A 382 -6.52 -14.62 4.67
CA LEU A 382 -7.03 -15.84 4.02
C LEU A 382 -5.96 -16.95 4.01
N GLY A 383 -4.68 -16.61 3.82
CA GLY A 383 -3.60 -17.59 3.86
C GLY A 383 -3.53 -18.37 5.18
N MET A 384 -3.86 -17.76 6.32
CA MET A 384 -3.96 -18.49 7.59
C MET A 384 -5.15 -19.45 7.61
N GLN A 385 -6.30 -19.01 7.10
CA GLN A 385 -7.48 -19.85 6.99
C GLN A 385 -7.21 -21.07 6.10
N ILE A 386 -6.55 -20.86 4.96
CA ILE A 386 -6.12 -21.92 4.04
C ILE A 386 -5.13 -22.87 4.73
N ALA A 387 -4.18 -22.34 5.48
CA ALA A 387 -3.19 -23.13 6.21
C ALA A 387 -3.85 -24.06 7.24
N VAL A 388 -4.85 -23.54 7.98
CA VAL A 388 -5.66 -24.33 8.94
C VAL A 388 -6.45 -25.41 8.22
N VAL A 389 -7.16 -25.07 7.13
CA VAL A 389 -7.93 -26.05 6.34
C VAL A 389 -7.03 -27.15 5.79
N ALA A 390 -5.87 -26.78 5.21
CA ALA A 390 -4.91 -27.74 4.67
C ALA A 390 -4.35 -28.65 5.78
N HIS A 391 -4.00 -28.12 6.95
CA HIS A 391 -3.55 -28.96 8.05
C HIS A 391 -4.66 -29.90 8.55
N ALA A 392 -5.87 -29.38 8.77
CA ALA A 392 -7.00 -30.16 9.25
C ALA A 392 -7.42 -31.28 8.28
N ARG A 393 -7.41 -31.05 6.97
CA ARG A 393 -7.70 -32.08 5.94
C ARG A 393 -6.76 -33.30 5.99
N LYS A 394 -5.59 -33.19 6.62
CA LYS A 394 -4.67 -34.33 6.80
C LYS A 394 -5.06 -35.25 7.97
N HIS A 395 -5.90 -34.77 8.89
CA HIS A 395 -6.14 -35.43 10.18
C HIS A 395 -7.62 -35.71 10.44
N LEU A 396 -8.53 -34.90 9.90
CA LEU A 396 -9.96 -35.04 10.06
C LEU A 396 -10.59 -35.82 8.90
N LYS A 397 -11.59 -36.66 9.20
CA LYS A 397 -12.35 -37.42 8.19
C LYS A 397 -13.63 -36.68 7.87
N GLY A 398 -13.94 -36.51 6.59
CA GLY A 398 -15.11 -35.76 6.13
C GLY A 398 -14.72 -34.49 5.38
N SER A 399 -15.71 -33.68 5.02
CA SER A 399 -15.45 -32.38 4.37
C SER A 399 -14.94 -31.36 5.40
N VAL A 400 -13.81 -30.72 5.09
CA VAL A 400 -13.19 -29.68 5.92
C VAL A 400 -13.05 -28.41 5.09
N ALA A 401 -13.62 -27.31 5.56
CA ALA A 401 -13.62 -26.02 4.89
C ALA A 401 -13.81 -24.85 5.87
N SER A 402 -13.80 -23.64 5.31
CA SER A 402 -14.38 -22.45 5.95
C SER A 402 -15.89 -22.44 5.71
N GLU A 403 -16.68 -21.98 6.68
CA GLU A 403 -18.11 -21.70 6.49
C GLU A 403 -18.38 -20.75 5.32
N GLU A 404 -17.41 -19.90 4.95
CA GLU A 404 -17.53 -19.03 3.76
C GLU A 404 -17.61 -19.81 2.46
N VAL A 405 -16.88 -20.93 2.37
CA VAL A 405 -16.65 -21.68 1.13
C VAL A 405 -17.61 -22.86 1.04
N ASP A 406 -17.82 -23.55 2.16
CA ASP A 406 -18.77 -24.66 2.25
C ASP A 406 -19.52 -24.57 3.59
N PRO A 407 -20.70 -23.93 3.61
CA PRO A 407 -21.53 -23.82 4.80
C PRO A 407 -22.08 -25.15 5.31
N GLN A 408 -21.95 -26.24 4.55
CA GLN A 408 -22.46 -27.57 4.91
C GLN A 408 -21.33 -28.56 5.23
N CYS A 409 -20.08 -28.09 5.36
CA CYS A 409 -18.97 -28.98 5.64
C CYS A 409 -19.09 -29.64 7.02
N ASP A 410 -18.60 -30.88 7.13
CA ASP A 410 -18.60 -31.65 8.39
C ASP A 410 -17.75 -30.95 9.47
N HIS A 411 -16.70 -30.25 9.02
CA HIS A 411 -15.72 -29.60 9.87
C HIS A 411 -15.44 -28.14 9.47
N PRO A 412 -16.26 -27.18 9.95
CA PRO A 412 -16.05 -25.75 9.74
C PRO A 412 -14.93 -25.23 10.65
N VAL A 413 -13.68 -25.46 10.25
CA VAL A 413 -12.49 -25.06 11.02
C VAL A 413 -12.26 -23.54 11.03
N ILE A 414 -12.93 -22.83 10.12
CA ILE A 414 -12.97 -21.36 10.05
C ILE A 414 -14.46 -20.95 9.99
N HIS A 415 -14.88 -20.02 10.84
CA HIS A 415 -16.30 -19.67 11.02
C HIS A 415 -16.56 -18.20 11.30
N LEU A 416 -17.82 -17.77 11.22
CA LEU A 416 -18.26 -16.50 11.81
C LEU A 416 -18.54 -16.68 13.30
N MET A 417 -18.08 -15.73 14.13
CA MET A 417 -18.37 -15.76 15.56
C MET A 417 -19.88 -15.61 15.80
N GLU A 418 -20.42 -16.26 16.83
CA GLU A 418 -21.88 -16.34 17.05
C GLU A 418 -22.55 -14.96 17.16
N HIS A 419 -21.90 -14.00 17.82
CA HIS A 419 -22.39 -12.62 17.94
C HIS A 419 -22.42 -11.87 16.59
N GLN A 420 -21.58 -12.26 15.63
CA GLN A 420 -21.51 -11.65 14.29
C GLN A 420 -22.61 -12.16 13.35
N LYS A 421 -23.16 -13.37 13.59
CA LYS A 421 -24.21 -13.96 12.73
C LYS A 421 -25.51 -13.17 12.73
N THR A 422 -25.77 -12.35 13.76
CA THR A 422 -26.97 -11.51 13.88
C THR A 422 -26.88 -10.18 13.13
N ILE A 423 -25.70 -9.81 12.62
CA ILE A 423 -25.46 -8.54 11.93
C ILE A 423 -25.68 -8.75 10.42
N THR A 424 -26.73 -8.14 9.88
CA THR A 424 -27.17 -8.32 8.49
C THR A 424 -26.43 -7.45 7.46
N HIS A 425 -25.77 -6.38 7.90
CA HIS A 425 -24.97 -5.51 7.04
C HIS A 425 -23.58 -6.11 6.79
N LYS A 426 -23.30 -6.49 5.53
CA LYS A 426 -21.95 -6.88 5.08
C LYS A 426 -21.00 -5.67 5.29
N GLY A 427 -20.28 -5.68 6.40
CA GLY A 427 -19.41 -4.58 6.87
C GLY A 427 -19.42 -4.40 8.38
N GLY A 428 -20.55 -4.64 9.05
CA GLY A 428 -20.72 -4.41 10.50
C GLY A 428 -20.00 -5.43 11.41
N THR A 429 -19.37 -6.47 10.84
CA THR A 429 -18.64 -7.52 11.55
C THR A 429 -17.15 -7.55 11.22
N MET A 430 -16.67 -6.63 10.38
CA MET A 430 -15.29 -6.66 9.90
C MET A 430 -14.32 -6.15 10.96
N ARG A 431 -13.27 -6.92 11.22
CA ARG A 431 -12.11 -6.45 11.98
C ARG A 431 -11.21 -5.67 11.04
N LEU A 432 -11.09 -4.37 11.31
CA LEU A 432 -10.31 -3.41 10.52
C LEU A 432 -9.31 -2.68 11.41
N GLY A 433 -8.07 -2.54 10.93
CA GLY A 433 -7.01 -1.78 11.61
C GLY A 433 -6.24 -2.59 12.65
N ASP A 434 -5.54 -1.91 13.54
CA ASP A 434 -4.65 -2.52 14.53
C ASP A 434 -5.44 -3.27 15.62
N TYR A 435 -5.14 -4.57 15.78
CA TYR A 435 -5.56 -5.37 16.93
C TYR A 435 -4.34 -5.88 17.70
N GLU A 436 -4.50 -6.05 19.02
CA GLU A 436 -3.46 -6.60 19.87
C GLU A 436 -3.35 -8.12 19.72
N CYS A 437 -2.13 -8.62 19.62
CA CYS A 437 -1.82 -10.04 19.58
C CYS A 437 -0.73 -10.38 20.61
N VAL A 438 -1.04 -11.32 21.50
CA VAL A 438 -0.13 -11.83 22.53
C VAL A 438 0.56 -13.07 22.03
N LEU A 439 1.89 -12.99 21.91
CA LEU A 439 2.73 -14.05 21.34
C LEU A 439 3.13 -15.09 22.39
N ALA A 440 2.83 -16.36 22.10
CA ALA A 440 3.22 -17.50 22.91
C ALA A 440 4.74 -17.65 22.99
N LYS A 441 5.25 -18.20 24.10
CA LYS A 441 6.70 -18.45 24.26
C LYS A 441 7.16 -19.56 23.29
N ASN A 442 8.45 -19.56 22.97
CA ASN A 442 9.13 -20.59 22.17
C ASN A 442 8.71 -20.73 20.68
N THR A 443 7.90 -19.82 20.15
CA THR A 443 7.46 -19.81 18.75
C THR A 443 8.46 -19.13 17.81
N HIS A 444 8.28 -19.26 16.49
CA HIS A 444 9.02 -18.46 15.50
C HIS A 444 8.67 -16.98 15.65
N SER A 445 7.37 -16.68 15.70
CA SER A 445 6.82 -15.34 15.78
C SER A 445 7.38 -14.58 16.98
N ARG A 446 7.34 -15.17 18.19
CA ARG A 446 7.88 -14.53 19.40
C ARG A 446 9.37 -14.19 19.30
N ARG A 447 10.15 -15.06 18.65
CA ARG A 447 11.58 -14.84 18.45
C ARG A 447 11.85 -13.75 17.41
N LEU A 448 11.08 -13.72 16.33
CA LEU A 448 11.25 -12.77 15.22
C LEU A 448 10.83 -11.35 15.62
N TYR A 449 9.69 -11.20 16.31
CA TYR A 449 9.24 -9.91 16.81
C TYR A 449 10.09 -9.41 17.98
N GLY A 450 10.62 -10.31 18.82
CA GLY A 450 11.39 -9.93 20.02
C GLY A 450 10.54 -9.41 21.18
N GLU A 451 9.21 -9.36 21.02
CA GLU A 451 8.26 -8.76 21.97
C GLU A 451 7.17 -9.73 22.40
N LYS A 452 6.54 -9.49 23.57
CA LYS A 452 5.42 -10.34 24.05
C LYS A 452 4.10 -10.01 23.37
N SER A 453 3.85 -8.74 23.11
CA SER A 453 2.58 -8.23 22.60
C SER A 453 2.89 -7.34 21.43
N ILE A 454 2.13 -7.51 20.34
CA ILE A 454 2.28 -6.75 19.11
C ILE A 454 0.93 -6.16 18.70
N LYS A 455 0.94 -5.23 17.75
CA LYS A 455 -0.27 -4.69 17.12
C LYS A 455 -0.15 -4.82 15.62
N GLU A 456 -1.15 -5.41 14.99
CA GLU A 456 -1.14 -5.73 13.55
C GLU A 456 -2.47 -5.42 12.89
N ARG A 457 -2.44 -5.16 11.58
CA ARG A 457 -3.59 -4.67 10.82
C ARG A 457 -4.46 -5.79 10.29
N HIS A 458 -5.74 -5.76 10.62
CA HIS A 458 -6.73 -6.74 10.18
C HIS A 458 -7.62 -6.21 9.06
N ARG A 459 -8.09 -7.14 8.21
CA ARG A 459 -9.15 -6.93 7.23
C ARG A 459 -9.87 -8.24 6.91
N HIS A 460 -10.65 -8.74 7.87
CA HIS A 460 -11.41 -9.99 7.71
C HIS A 460 -12.63 -10.01 8.64
N ARG A 461 -13.46 -11.04 8.44
CA ARG A 461 -14.64 -11.33 9.28
C ARG A 461 -14.67 -12.74 9.83
N PHE A 462 -14.10 -13.70 9.11
CA PHE A 462 -14.05 -15.10 9.54
C PHE A 462 -12.85 -15.34 10.46
N GLU A 463 -13.06 -16.21 11.43
CA GLU A 463 -12.13 -16.52 12.52
C GLU A 463 -11.87 -18.03 12.61
N PHE A 464 -10.75 -18.39 13.25
CA PHE A 464 -10.48 -19.77 13.60
C PHE A 464 -11.53 -20.31 14.58
N ASN A 465 -12.11 -21.47 14.27
CA ASN A 465 -13.10 -22.10 15.14
C ASN A 465 -12.41 -22.81 16.31
N ASN A 466 -12.49 -22.21 17.51
CA ASN A 466 -11.87 -22.74 18.72
C ASN A 466 -12.31 -24.15 19.11
N ALA A 467 -13.43 -24.66 18.61
CA ALA A 467 -13.84 -26.06 18.81
C ALA A 467 -12.79 -27.06 18.29
N TYR A 468 -11.97 -26.66 17.31
CA TYR A 468 -10.90 -27.49 16.74
C TYR A 468 -9.52 -27.20 17.34
N ARG A 469 -9.41 -26.28 18.30
CA ARG A 469 -8.13 -25.82 18.85
C ARG A 469 -7.32 -26.96 19.46
N GLU A 470 -7.94 -27.74 20.34
CA GLU A 470 -7.29 -28.85 21.03
C GLU A 470 -6.96 -29.99 20.05
N GLN A 471 -7.95 -30.39 19.24
CA GLN A 471 -7.81 -31.48 18.28
C GLN A 471 -6.69 -31.23 17.25
N LEU A 472 -6.55 -30.01 16.73
CA LEU A 472 -5.46 -29.69 15.80
C LEU A 472 -4.12 -29.50 16.52
N ALA A 473 -4.13 -29.07 17.78
CA ALA A 473 -2.90 -28.97 18.58
C ALA A 473 -2.26 -30.34 18.85
N GLU A 474 -3.07 -31.38 19.07
CA GLU A 474 -2.60 -32.77 19.17
C GLU A 474 -1.83 -33.24 17.93
N HIS A 475 -2.13 -32.65 16.76
CA HIS A 475 -1.48 -32.94 15.48
C HIS A 475 -0.35 -31.95 15.14
N GLY A 476 0.07 -31.13 16.11
CA GLY A 476 1.24 -30.25 16.00
C GLY A 476 0.95 -28.85 15.48
N LEU A 477 -0.32 -28.43 15.39
CA LEU A 477 -0.67 -27.03 15.21
C LEU A 477 -0.38 -26.24 16.48
N VAL A 478 0.41 -25.19 16.38
CA VAL A 478 0.76 -24.32 17.50
C VAL A 478 0.03 -23.00 17.35
N ILE A 479 -0.77 -22.62 18.35
CA ILE A 479 -1.32 -21.26 18.45
C ILE A 479 -0.22 -20.32 18.93
N ALA A 480 0.44 -19.65 17.99
CA ALA A 480 1.61 -18.85 18.26
C ALA A 480 1.30 -17.42 18.71
N GLY A 481 0.09 -16.95 18.40
CA GLY A 481 -0.43 -15.65 18.79
C GLY A 481 -1.95 -15.68 18.91
N ALA A 482 -2.49 -15.00 19.92
CA ALA A 482 -3.92 -14.87 20.15
C ALA A 482 -4.27 -13.47 20.65
N SER A 483 -5.54 -13.09 20.58
CA SER A 483 -6.03 -11.85 21.21
C SER A 483 -5.75 -11.86 22.73
N PRO A 484 -5.77 -10.69 23.41
CA PRO A 484 -5.44 -10.61 24.83
C PRO A 484 -6.33 -11.47 25.75
N ASP A 485 -7.59 -11.68 25.37
CA ASP A 485 -8.55 -12.57 26.04
C ASP A 485 -8.43 -14.05 25.61
N ASN A 486 -7.48 -14.35 24.73
CA ASN A 486 -7.18 -15.67 24.17
C ASN A 486 -8.34 -16.30 23.36
N GLN A 487 -9.32 -15.50 22.94
CA GLN A 487 -10.48 -15.98 22.17
C GLN A 487 -10.24 -16.02 20.67
N LEU A 488 -9.44 -15.12 20.11
CA LEU A 488 -9.17 -15.06 18.68
C LEU A 488 -7.76 -15.57 18.41
N VAL A 489 -7.64 -16.49 17.47
CA VAL A 489 -6.33 -16.99 17.01
C VAL A 489 -5.81 -16.04 15.94
N GLU A 490 -4.67 -15.41 16.21
CA GLU A 490 -4.09 -14.39 15.34
C GLU A 490 -2.90 -14.92 14.53
N ILE A 491 -2.19 -15.91 15.09
CA ILE A 491 -1.05 -16.56 14.44
C ILE A 491 -1.07 -18.06 14.73
N ILE A 492 -0.95 -18.85 13.69
CA ILE A 492 -0.68 -20.28 13.78
C ILE A 492 0.73 -20.62 13.25
N GLU A 493 1.34 -21.62 13.84
CA GLU A 493 2.57 -22.25 13.38
C GLU A 493 2.38 -23.78 13.34
N LEU A 494 3.24 -24.49 12.61
CA LEU A 494 3.44 -25.92 12.87
C LEU A 494 4.65 -26.10 13.79
N ASP A 495 4.62 -27.15 14.61
CA ASP A 495 5.77 -27.53 15.43
C ASP A 495 7.03 -27.59 14.56
N LYS A 496 8.14 -27.03 15.07
CA LYS A 496 9.44 -26.97 14.37
C LYS A 496 9.99 -28.36 14.00
N LYS A 497 9.54 -29.40 14.70
CA LYS A 497 9.86 -30.80 14.39
C LYS A 497 9.14 -31.29 13.14
N LEU A 498 7.97 -30.72 12.84
CA LEU A 498 7.16 -31.07 11.68
C LEU A 498 7.50 -30.24 10.46
N HIS A 499 7.84 -28.96 10.63
CA HIS A 499 8.12 -28.07 9.51
C HIS A 499 9.13 -26.97 9.85
N PRO A 500 10.11 -26.66 8.98
CA PRO A 500 11.20 -25.71 9.29
C PRO A 500 10.72 -24.26 9.49
N TYR A 501 9.67 -23.86 8.76
CA TYR A 501 9.01 -22.56 8.88
C TYR A 501 7.62 -22.63 8.25
N PHE A 502 6.58 -22.89 9.05
CA PHE A 502 5.19 -22.79 8.61
C PHE A 502 4.53 -21.78 9.54
N VAL A 503 4.36 -20.55 9.08
CA VAL A 503 3.77 -19.46 9.87
C VAL A 503 2.59 -18.91 9.08
N ALA A 504 1.46 -18.66 9.72
CA ALA A 504 0.37 -17.96 9.07
C ALA A 504 -0.38 -17.06 10.04
N THR A 505 -0.81 -15.90 9.56
CA THR A 505 -1.38 -14.82 10.38
C THR A 505 -2.76 -14.41 9.89
N GLN A 506 -3.64 -14.07 10.81
CA GLN A 506 -4.97 -13.57 10.49
C GLN A 506 -4.93 -12.09 10.04
N PHE A 507 -3.91 -11.35 10.49
CA PHE A 507 -3.59 -10.00 10.05
C PHE A 507 -2.74 -9.96 8.77
N HIS A 508 -2.54 -8.72 8.29
CA HIS A 508 -1.76 -8.34 7.11
C HIS A 508 -0.41 -7.69 7.49
N PRO A 509 0.64 -8.48 7.77
CA PRO A 509 1.96 -7.96 8.15
C PRO A 509 2.63 -7.12 7.04
N GLU A 510 2.22 -7.31 5.79
CA GLU A 510 2.75 -6.58 4.64
C GLU A 510 2.50 -5.06 4.73
N PHE A 511 1.39 -4.64 5.33
CA PHE A 511 1.05 -3.21 5.46
C PHE A 511 1.98 -2.46 6.40
N LYS A 512 2.58 -3.15 7.38
CA LYS A 512 3.55 -2.57 8.34
C LYS A 512 5.00 -2.76 7.92
N SER A 513 5.26 -3.44 6.79
CA SER A 513 6.61 -3.56 6.24
C SER A 513 7.09 -2.22 5.66
N ARG A 514 8.36 -1.92 5.87
CA ARG A 514 9.03 -0.74 5.32
C ARG A 514 10.31 -1.18 4.60
N PRO A 515 10.77 -0.45 3.58
CA PRO A 515 11.97 -0.81 2.84
C PRO A 515 13.26 -0.78 3.69
N THR A 516 13.34 0.08 4.70
CA THR A 516 14.46 0.15 5.64
C THR A 516 14.24 -0.71 6.90
N ARG A 517 13.01 -1.11 7.17
CA ARG A 517 12.59 -1.91 8.33
C ARG A 517 11.62 -3.01 7.86
N PRO A 518 12.14 -4.12 7.30
CA PRO A 518 11.29 -5.20 6.80
C PRO A 518 10.50 -5.83 7.94
N HIS A 519 9.29 -6.28 7.63
CA HIS A 519 8.46 -6.94 8.63
C HIS A 519 9.08 -8.27 9.14
N PRO A 520 9.07 -8.55 10.46
CA PRO A 520 9.74 -9.72 11.04
C PRO A 520 9.36 -11.06 10.43
N LEU A 521 8.09 -11.27 10.07
CA LEU A 521 7.60 -12.54 9.50
C LEU A 521 8.06 -12.76 8.05
N PHE A 522 8.16 -11.70 7.24
CA PHE A 522 8.75 -11.80 5.90
C PHE A 522 10.26 -12.02 6.00
N TYR A 523 10.92 -11.31 6.91
CA TYR A 523 12.34 -11.51 7.19
C TYR A 523 12.65 -12.95 7.64
N GLY A 524 11.83 -13.51 8.52
CA GLY A 524 11.92 -14.90 8.99
C GLY A 524 11.70 -15.93 7.89
N LEU A 525 10.75 -15.70 6.98
CA LEU A 525 10.53 -16.55 5.80
C LEU A 525 11.78 -16.63 4.93
N ILE A 526 12.34 -15.48 4.56
CA ILE A 526 13.56 -15.41 3.73
C ILE A 526 14.75 -16.07 4.45
N GLN A 527 14.91 -15.86 5.75
CA GLN A 527 15.95 -16.54 6.53
C GLN A 527 15.79 -18.06 6.51
N ALA A 528 14.56 -18.57 6.62
CA ALA A 528 14.31 -20.01 6.61
C ALA A 528 14.61 -20.62 5.23
N SER A 529 14.25 -19.94 4.14
CA SER A 529 14.49 -20.40 2.76
C SER A 529 15.96 -20.46 2.39
N LYS A 530 16.80 -19.57 2.93
CA LYS A 530 18.25 -19.58 2.69
C LYS A 530 18.95 -20.89 3.05
N ARG A 531 18.42 -21.65 3.99
CA ARG A 531 19.05 -22.91 4.44
C ARG A 531 19.13 -23.97 3.33
N LYS A 532 18.34 -23.84 2.25
CA LYS A 532 18.40 -24.71 1.07
C LYS A 532 19.47 -24.31 0.04
N LEU A 533 20.04 -23.11 0.15
CA LEU A 533 21.08 -22.60 -0.77
C LEU A 533 22.51 -22.91 -0.31
N HIS A 534 22.63 -23.72 0.75
CA HIS A 534 23.85 -24.27 1.31
C HIS A 534 23.74 -25.78 1.28
#